data_AF-A0A7V1BW26-F1
#
_entry.id   AF-A0A7V1BW26-F1
#
_cell.length_a   1.000
_cell.length_b   1.000
_cell.length_c   1.000
_cell.angle_alpha   90.00
_cell.angle_beta   90.00
_cell.angle_gamma   90.00
#
_symmetry.space_group_name_H-M   'P 1'
#
loop_
_entity.id
_entity.type
_entity.pdbx_description
1 polymer ?
#
loop_
_entity_poly.entity_id
_entity_poly.type
_entity_poly.pdbx_seq_one_letter_code
_entity_poly.pdbx_strand_id
1 'polypeptide(L)' 'MKQVIIENPILNLPFEEPERHFKFAEEGITNEIIEERRISSYFIPIAKPKKKGKQLSFDTEWTNDRMEDSGK' A
#
# COMPACT_ATOMS: atom_id res chain seq x y z
N MET A 1 17.96 6.65 3.31
CA MET A 1 17.12 5.57 2.74
C MET A 1 18.05 4.60 2.06
N LYS A 2 18.01 3.32 2.43
CA LYS A 2 18.80 2.29 1.74
C LYS A 2 18.08 1.92 0.45
N GLN A 3 18.72 2.12 -0.68
CA GLN A 3 18.13 1.74 -1.97
C GLN A 3 18.04 0.21 -2.02
N VAL A 4 16.83 -0.31 -2.20
CA VAL A 4 16.59 -1.73 -2.48
C VAL A 4 16.69 -1.92 -4.00
N ILE A 5 17.54 -2.85 -4.43
CA ILE A 5 17.70 -3.22 -5.85
C ILE A 5 17.02 -4.58 -6.05
N ILE A 6 16.05 -4.64 -6.96
CA ILE A 6 15.36 -5.86 -7.36
C ILE A 6 15.80 -6.16 -8.79
N GLU A 7 16.69 -7.13 -8.97
CA GLU A 7 17.26 -7.46 -10.28
C GLU A 7 16.20 -8.03 -11.25
N ASN A 8 15.31 -8.88 -10.75
CA ASN A 8 14.18 -9.40 -11.49
C ASN A 8 12.86 -9.02 -10.78
N PRO A 9 12.13 -8.02 -11.29
CA PRO A 9 10.88 -7.57 -10.66
C PRO A 9 9.68 -8.48 -10.98
N ILE A 10 9.83 -9.46 -11.86
CA ILE A 10 8.73 -10.32 -12.32
C ILE A 10 8.68 -11.60 -11.47
N LEU A 11 7.70 -11.68 -10.55
CA LEU A 11 7.50 -12.83 -9.67
C LEU A 11 6.44 -13.83 -10.17
N ASN A 12 5.37 -13.34 -10.80
CA ASN A 12 4.21 -14.15 -11.17
C ASN A 12 4.13 -14.34 -12.68
N LEU A 13 3.48 -15.41 -13.11
CA LEU A 13 3.25 -15.69 -14.52
C LEU A 13 2.12 -14.81 -15.09
N PRO A 14 2.15 -14.44 -16.38
CA PRO A 14 1.15 -13.53 -16.96
C PRO A 14 -0.28 -14.07 -16.98
N PHE A 15 -0.44 -15.40 -16.96
CA PHE A 15 -1.72 -16.08 -17.16
C PHE A 15 -2.16 -16.92 -15.95
N GLU A 16 -1.34 -16.95 -14.89
CA GLU A 16 -1.68 -17.62 -13.64
C GLU A 16 -2.09 -16.58 -12.59
N GLU A 17 -2.78 -17.03 -11.55
CA GLU A 17 -3.13 -16.16 -10.43
C GLU A 17 -1.86 -15.66 -9.71
N PRO A 18 -1.80 -14.38 -9.27
CA PRO A 18 -0.65 -13.89 -8.52
C PRO A 18 -0.61 -14.50 -7.12
N GLU A 19 0.38 -15.36 -6.89
CA GLU A 19 0.59 -16.04 -5.60
C GLU A 19 1.72 -15.41 -4.78
N ARG A 20 2.48 -14.46 -5.35
CA ARG A 20 3.63 -13.86 -4.67
C ARG A 20 3.70 -12.36 -4.84
N HIS A 21 4.28 -11.67 -3.87
CA HIS A 21 4.58 -10.25 -3.96
C HIS A 21 5.82 -9.86 -3.14
N PHE A 22 6.44 -8.73 -3.49
CA PHE A 22 7.47 -8.13 -2.63
C PHE A 22 6.81 -7.44 -1.44
N LYS A 23 7.31 -7.70 -0.23
CA LYS A 23 6.80 -7.12 1.01
C LYS A 23 6.93 -5.60 1.02
N PHE A 24 5.85 -4.93 1.43
CA PHE A 24 5.84 -3.50 1.72
C PHE A 24 6.06 -3.28 3.23
N ALA A 25 7.10 -2.53 3.57
CA ALA A 25 7.37 -2.03 4.92
C ALA A 25 7.03 -0.54 5.01
N GLU A 26 7.10 0.04 6.21
CA GLU A 26 6.86 1.48 6.46
C GLU A 26 7.73 2.39 5.57
N GLU A 27 8.95 1.93 5.26
CA GLU A 27 9.92 2.67 4.46
C GLU A 27 9.76 2.44 2.94
N GLY A 28 8.87 1.54 2.51
CA GLY A 28 8.61 1.21 1.12
C GLY A 28 8.76 -0.28 0.77
N ILE A 29 9.01 -0.57 -0.50
CA ILE A 29 9.16 -1.94 -1.00
C ILE A 29 10.49 -2.55 -0.57
N THR A 30 10.46 -3.83 -0.19
CA THR A 30 11.65 -4.61 0.17
C THR A 30 11.97 -5.64 -0.92
N ASN A 31 13.10 -6.35 -0.81
CA ASN A 31 13.43 -7.50 -1.65
C ASN A 31 12.96 -8.83 -1.04
N GLU A 32 12.21 -8.79 0.07
CA GLU A 32 11.60 -9.97 0.69
C GLU A 32 10.36 -10.37 -0.12
N ILE A 33 10.23 -11.65 -0.46
CA ILE A 33 9.08 -12.20 -1.18
C ILE A 33 8.14 -12.85 -0.18
N ILE A 34 6.85 -12.55 -0.28
CA ILE A 34 5.77 -13.21 0.46
C ILE A 34 5.02 -14.15 -0.49
N GLU A 35 4.79 -15.39 -0.07
CA GLU A 35 4.07 -16.44 -0.81
C GLU A 35 2.56 -16.38 -0.57
N GLU A 36 1.98 -15.20 -0.78
CA GLU A 36 0.54 -15.01 -0.79
C GLU A 36 0.13 -13.96 -1.81
N ARG A 37 -1.15 -14.03 -2.22
CA ARG A 37 -1.77 -12.99 -3.05
C ARG A 37 -1.85 -11.69 -2.26
N ARG A 38 -1.26 -10.63 -2.81
CA ARG A 38 -1.34 -9.29 -2.19
C ARG A 38 -2.80 -8.82 -2.12
N ILE A 39 -3.22 -8.51 -0.90
CA ILE A 39 -4.50 -7.86 -0.64
C ILE A 39 -4.52 -6.44 -1.24
N SER A 40 -5.65 -6.06 -1.83
CA SER A 40 -5.85 -4.70 -2.31
C SER A 40 -5.96 -3.72 -1.15
N SER A 41 -5.02 -2.78 -1.05
CA SER A 41 -5.13 -1.61 -0.17
C SER A 41 -5.28 -0.36 -1.03
N TYR A 42 -6.34 0.42 -0.82
CA TYR A 42 -6.55 1.70 -1.51
C TYR A 42 -6.21 2.87 -0.59
N PHE A 43 -5.32 3.76 -1.05
CA PHE A 43 -5.06 5.04 -0.40
C PHE A 43 -5.50 6.17 -1.34
N ILE A 44 -6.60 6.85 -1.01
CA ILE A 44 -7.01 8.06 -1.72
C ILE A 44 -6.44 9.26 -0.95
N PRO A 45 -5.41 9.94 -1.47
CA PRO A 45 -4.88 11.12 -0.81
C PRO A 45 -5.94 12.23 -0.82
N ILE A 46 -6.42 12.62 0.36
CA ILE A 46 -7.25 13.80 0.50
C ILE A 46 -6.33 15.01 0.32
N ALA A 47 -6.48 15.69 -0.82
CA ALA A 47 -5.73 16.90 -1.08
C ALA A 47 -6.00 17.93 0.02
N LYS A 48 -4.93 18.54 0.54
CA LYS A 48 -5.06 19.65 1.48
C LYS A 48 -5.87 20.78 0.82
N PRO A 49 -6.74 21.47 1.58
CA PRO A 49 -7.57 22.53 1.03
C PRO A 49 -6.68 23.66 0.50
N LYS A 50 -6.96 24.14 -0.71
CA LYS A 50 -6.20 25.25 -1.32
C LYS A 50 -6.46 26.60 -0.65
N LYS A 51 -7.57 26.73 0.09
CA LYS A 51 -7.97 27.97 0.79
C LYS A 51 -7.65 27.84 2.29
N LYS A 52 -7.11 28.91 2.90
CA LYS A 52 -6.83 29.03 4.34
C LYS A 52 -8.10 29.22 5.20
N GLY A 53 -9.18 28.52 4.86
CA GLY A 53 -10.40 28.48 5.68
C GLY A 53 -10.29 27.37 6.73
N LYS A 54 -11.04 27.49 7.82
CA LYS A 54 -11.16 26.40 8.81
C LYS A 54 -11.91 25.24 8.13
N GLN A 55 -11.17 24.24 7.68
CA GLN A 55 -11.76 22.98 7.22
C GLN A 55 -12.47 22.36 8.43
N LEU A 56 -13.74 21.94 8.26
CA LEU A 56 -14.38 21.06 9.23
C LEU A 56 -13.49 19.83 9.34
N SER A 57 -12.82 19.65 10.48
CA SER A 57 -12.19 18.38 10.80
C SER A 57 -13.33 17.41 10.94
N PHE A 58 -13.43 16.47 10.00
CA PHE A 58 -14.08 15.24 10.36
C PHE A 58 -13.18 14.61 11.42
N ASP A 59 -13.73 14.32 12.60
CA ASP A 59 -13.11 13.40 13.56
C ASP A 59 -13.20 11.99 12.98
N THR A 60 -12.63 11.82 11.79
CA THR A 60 -12.44 10.52 11.21
C THR A 60 -11.28 9.93 11.99
N GLU A 61 -11.54 8.89 12.78
CA GLU A 61 -10.59 7.95 13.40
C GLU A 61 -9.76 7.20 12.32
N TRP A 62 -9.43 7.88 11.22
CA TRP A 62 -9.09 7.34 9.90
C TRP A 62 -7.60 7.09 9.72
N THR A 63 -6.75 7.54 10.63
CA THR A 63 -5.30 7.44 10.41
C THR A 63 -4.72 6.07 10.76
N ASN A 64 -5.42 5.24 11.53
CA ASN A 64 -4.90 3.92 11.94
C ASN A 64 -5.85 2.74 11.75
N ASP A 65 -7.18 2.95 11.75
CA ASP A 65 -8.13 1.82 11.87
C ASP A 65 -8.64 1.25 10.53
N ARG A 66 -8.06 1.67 9.39
CA ARG A 66 -8.52 1.22 8.07
C ARG A 66 -7.43 0.83 7.08
N MET A 67 -6.39 0.14 7.56
CA MET A 67 -5.87 -0.99 6.79
C MET A 67 -6.89 -2.13 6.90
N GLU A 68 -8.14 -1.90 6.47
CA GLU A 68 -9.09 -2.99 6.29
C GLU A 68 -8.59 -3.76 5.07
N ASP A 69 -7.86 -4.83 5.38
CA ASP A 69 -7.63 -5.95 4.50
C ASP A 69 -8.94 -6.26 3.77
N SER A 70 -8.92 -6.25 2.43
CA SER A 70 -10.09 -6.61 1.63
C SER A 70 -10.39 -8.11 1.67
N GLY A 71 -9.65 -8.89 2.47
CA GLY A 71 -9.91 -10.27 2.81
C GLY A 71 -11.17 -10.39 3.65
N LYS A 72 -12.16 -11.08 3.11
CA LYS A 72 -13.30 -11.59 3.88
C LYS A 72 -12.84 -12.47 5.05
#